data_AF-R5JB75-F1
#
_entry.id   AF-R5JB75-F1
#
_cell.length_a   1.000
_cell.length_b   1.000
_cell.length_c   1.000
_cell.angle_alpha   90.00
_cell.angle_beta   90.00
_cell.angle_gamma   90.00
#
_symmetry.space_group_name_H-M   'P 1'
#
loop_
_entity.id
_entity.type
_entity.pdbx_description
1 polymer ?
#
loop_
_entity_poly.entity_id
_entity_poly.type
_entity_poly.pdbx_seq_one_letter_code
_entity_poly.pdbx_strand_id
1 'polypeptide(L)'
;MKNKGFTLIELLAVIVILGIILLIVMPSVTGILNRSQNRLNDEQQSAVVNAARQWGTSNLLEDNGKVYYNGTEKKYVTIKELQDSGYLEDKTIKDMTDKGDVSEETKICISYKDYQYVYEYDGEC
;
A
#
# COMPACT_ATOMS: atom_id res chain seq x y z
N MET A 1 34.99 51.30 4.90
CA MET A 1 34.52 50.04 5.54
C MET A 1 35.24 48.88 4.86
N LYS A 2 35.99 48.04 5.59
CA LYS A 2 36.67 46.87 5.03
C LYS A 2 35.70 45.69 5.10
N ASN A 3 35.12 45.31 3.96
CA ASN A 3 34.32 44.10 3.85
C ASN A 3 35.29 42.91 3.87
N LYS A 4 35.36 42.20 4.99
CA LYS A 4 36.05 40.90 5.03
C LYS A 4 35.11 39.88 4.40
N GLY A 5 35.45 39.41 3.20
CA GLY A 5 34.78 38.29 2.55
C GLY A 5 35.20 36.96 3.19
N PHE A 6 34.30 35.99 3.16
CA PHE A 6 34.60 34.60 3.52
C PHE A 6 35.74 34.04 2.64
N THR A 7 36.59 33.20 3.23
CA THR A 7 37.65 32.50 2.49
C THR A 7 37.16 31.14 1.98
N LEU A 8 37.73 30.66 0.88
CA LEU A 8 37.37 29.36 0.31
C LEU A 8 37.65 28.18 1.26
N ILE A 9 38.68 28.30 2.11
CA ILE A 9 39.03 27.25 3.07
C ILE A 9 37.98 27.09 4.17
N GLU A 10 37.36 28.20 4.61
CA GLU A 10 36.26 28.17 5.58
C GLU A 10 35.03 27.49 4.97
N LEU A 11 34.71 27.81 3.71
CA LEU A 11 33.60 27.16 3.00
C LEU A 11 33.86 25.66 2.80
N LEU A 12 35.10 25.28 2.47
CA LEU A 12 35.50 23.89 2.28
C LEU A 12 35.35 23.08 3.58
N ALA A 13 35.80 23.63 4.71
CA ALA A 13 35.68 22.97 6.01
C ALA A 13 34.21 22.68 6.37
N VAL A 14 33.29 23.61 6.07
CA VAL A 14 31.85 23.41 6.31
C VAL A 14 31.28 22.29 5.43
N ILE A 15 31.62 22.25 4.14
CA ILE A 15 31.13 21.22 3.22
C ILE A 15 31.63 19.83 3.63
N VAL A 16 32.87 19.71 4.09
CA VAL A 16 33.43 18.44 4.60
C VAL A 16 32.64 17.93 5.80
N ILE A 17 32.35 18.81 6.77
CA ILE A 17 31.56 18.44 7.96
C ILE A 17 30.14 18.02 7.55
N LEU A 18 29.49 18.77 6.66
CA LEU A 18 28.17 18.41 6.13
C LEU A 18 28.18 17.05 5.41
N GLY A 19 29.22 16.76 4.62
CA GLY A 19 29.38 15.47 3.94
C GLY A 19 29.47 14.28 4.91
N ILE A 20 30.24 14.42 5.99
CA ILE A 20 30.35 13.37 7.02
C ILE A 20 29.01 13.14 7.71
N ILE A 21 28.27 14.21 8.04
CA ILE A 21 26.95 14.11 8.64
C ILE A 21 25.97 13.39 7.69
N LEU A 22 25.97 13.75 6.40
CA LEU A 22 25.11 13.13 5.40
C LEU A 22 25.36 11.62 5.28
N LEU A 23 26.62 11.15 5.34
CA LEU A 23 26.95 9.73 5.28
C LEU A 23 26.31 8.91 6.41
N ILE A 24 26.23 9.49 7.62
CA ILE A 24 25.61 8.82 8.79
C ILE A 24 24.08 8.89 8.69
N VAL A 25 23.54 10.01 8.25
CA VAL A 25 22.10 10.28 8.25
C VAL A 25 21.38 9.57 7.10
N MET A 26 21.98 9.50 5.91
CA MET A 26 21.36 8.91 4.70
C MET A 26 20.77 7.50 4.90
N PRO A 27 21.51 6.48 5.40
CA PRO A 27 20.95 5.14 5.57
C PRO A 27 19.78 5.09 6.56
N SER A 28 19.79 5.95 7.57
CA SER A 28 18.70 6.04 8.54
C SER A 28 17.44 6.62 7.90
N VAL A 29 17.59 7.68 7.09
CA VAL A 29 16.48 8.30 6.36
C VAL A 29 15.90 7.36 5.31
N THR A 30 16.73 6.69 4.52
CA THR A 30 16.25 5.71 3.52
C THR A 30 15.54 4.54 4.18
N GLY A 31 16.04 4.05 5.32
CA GLY A 31 15.38 3.01 6.10
C GLY A 31 13.99 3.44 6.61
N ILE A 32 13.83 4.69 7.06
CA ILE A 32 12.52 5.23 7.47
C ILE A 32 11.59 5.35 6.26
N LEU A 33 12.08 5.85 5.13
CA LEU A 33 11.30 5.98 3.90
C LEU A 33 10.77 4.62 3.43
N ASN A 34 11.62 3.60 3.36
CA ASN A 34 11.20 2.26 2.94
C ASN A 34 10.15 1.67 3.89
N ARG A 35 10.31 1.84 5.21
CA ARG A 35 9.30 1.41 6.17
C ARG A 35 7.97 2.17 6.00
N SER A 36 8.05 3.47 5.70
CA SER A 36 6.86 4.28 5.45
C SER A 36 6.15 3.84 4.16
N GLN A 37 6.88 3.51 3.10
CA GLN A 37 6.33 3.02 1.83
C GLN A 37 5.62 1.67 2.05
N ASN A 38 6.29 0.71 2.70
CA ASN A 38 5.70 -0.59 3.02
C ASN A 38 4.43 -0.44 3.85
N ARG A 39 4.46 0.42 4.89
CA ARG A 39 3.29 0.67 5.73
C ARG A 39 2.13 1.28 4.94
N LEU A 40 2.39 2.19 4.00
CA LEU A 40 1.35 2.76 3.15
C LEU A 40 0.76 1.70 2.21
N ASN A 41 1.58 0.81 1.64
CA ASN A 41 1.10 -0.32 0.85
C ASN A 41 0.21 -1.25 1.71
N ASP A 42 0.62 -1.57 2.93
CA ASP A 42 -0.17 -2.39 3.87
C ASP A 42 -1.51 -1.71 4.23
N GLU A 43 -1.50 -0.38 4.46
CA GLU A 43 -2.70 0.41 4.74
C GLU A 43 -3.66 0.45 3.53
N GLN A 44 -3.14 0.60 2.31
CA GLN A 44 -3.92 0.53 1.07
C GLN A 44 -4.51 -0.85 0.85
N GLN A 45 -3.72 -1.91 1.01
CA GLN A 45 -4.19 -3.29 0.94
C GLN A 45 -5.29 -3.55 1.97
N SER A 46 -5.13 -3.07 3.20
CA SER A 46 -6.14 -3.15 4.24
C SER A 46 -7.42 -2.40 3.84
N ALA A 47 -7.31 -1.22 3.23
CA ALA A 47 -8.46 -0.46 2.73
C ALA A 47 -9.22 -1.23 1.65
N VAL A 48 -8.52 -1.83 0.69
CA VAL A 48 -9.11 -2.68 -0.36
C VAL A 48 -9.81 -3.91 0.24
N VAL A 49 -9.16 -4.61 1.18
CA VAL A 49 -9.77 -5.75 1.88
C VAL A 49 -11.01 -5.32 2.69
N ASN A 50 -10.96 -4.16 3.34
CA ASN A 50 -12.10 -3.63 4.09
C ASN A 50 -13.26 -3.22 3.16
N ALA A 51 -12.96 -2.69 1.98
CA ALA A 51 -13.97 -2.45 0.95
C ALA A 51 -14.60 -3.76 0.47
N ALA A 52 -13.78 -4.79 0.20
CA ALA A 52 -14.27 -6.13 -0.15
C ALA A 52 -15.13 -6.76 0.94
N ARG A 53 -14.79 -6.56 2.23
CA ARG A 53 -15.63 -6.98 3.36
C ARG A 53 -16.98 -6.29 3.36
N GLN A 54 -17.01 -4.96 3.19
CA GLN A 54 -18.26 -4.20 3.13
C GLN A 54 -19.11 -4.65 1.94
N TRP A 55 -18.50 -4.80 0.77
CA TRP A 55 -19.15 -5.39 -0.40
C TRP A 55 -19.71 -6.77 -0.08
N GLY A 56 -18.93 -7.62 0.59
CA GLY A 56 -19.34 -8.95 1.01
C GLY A 56 -20.55 -8.95 1.94
N THR A 57 -20.66 -8.00 2.88
CA THR A 57 -21.82 -7.92 3.79
C THR A 57 -23.13 -7.67 3.06
N SER A 58 -23.12 -6.93 1.95
CA SER A 58 -24.33 -6.64 1.17
C SER A 58 -24.62 -7.72 0.13
N ASN A 59 -23.59 -8.29 -0.48
CA ASN A 59 -23.72 -9.13 -1.68
C ASN A 59 -23.65 -10.65 -1.40
N LEU A 60 -23.22 -11.06 -0.20
CA LEU A 60 -23.10 -12.49 0.16
C LEU A 60 -24.29 -13.01 1.00
N LEU A 61 -25.21 -12.14 1.44
CA LEU A 61 -26.33 -12.50 2.32
C LEU A 61 -27.63 -12.90 1.58
N GLU A 62 -27.78 -12.59 0.28
CA GLU A 62 -28.95 -12.97 -0.52
C GLU A 62 -28.74 -14.30 -1.25
N ASP A 63 -29.82 -15.09 -1.37
CA ASP A 63 -29.88 -16.48 -1.82
C ASP A 63 -29.04 -16.77 -3.10
N ASN A 64 -27.91 -17.46 -2.86
CA ASN A 64 -26.83 -17.92 -3.74
C ASN A 64 -25.56 -17.04 -3.89
N GLY A 65 -25.29 -16.11 -2.95
CA GLY A 65 -23.97 -15.49 -2.68
C GLY A 65 -22.90 -16.48 -2.21
N LYS A 66 -22.57 -17.46 -3.07
CA LYS A 66 -21.83 -18.66 -2.69
C LYS A 66 -20.32 -18.49 -2.76
N VAL A 67 -19.70 -18.85 -1.64
CA VAL A 67 -18.26 -18.83 -1.33
C VAL A 67 -17.94 -20.13 -0.60
N TYR A 68 -16.84 -20.80 -0.94
CA TYR A 68 -16.47 -22.10 -0.41
C TYR A 68 -15.00 -22.38 -0.69
N TYR A 69 -14.38 -23.03 0.30
CA TYR A 69 -13.03 -23.54 0.23
C TYR A 69 -13.03 -24.91 0.90
N ASN A 70 -12.34 -25.89 0.30
CA ASN A 70 -12.47 -27.34 0.54
C ASN A 70 -13.80 -28.02 0.14
N GLY A 71 -14.35 -27.60 -0.99
CA GLY A 71 -15.22 -28.47 -1.80
C GLY A 71 -16.41 -27.77 -2.43
N THR A 72 -16.27 -26.53 -2.91
CA THR A 72 -17.38 -25.72 -3.47
C THR A 72 -16.83 -24.39 -3.96
N GLU A 73 -17.70 -23.49 -4.40
CA GLU A 73 -17.46 -22.28 -5.20
C GLU A 73 -16.62 -21.15 -4.57
N LYS A 74 -15.58 -20.72 -5.27
CA LYS A 74 -14.71 -19.59 -4.90
C LYS A 74 -15.27 -18.26 -5.42
N LYS A 75 -15.08 -17.18 -4.68
CA LYS A 75 -15.54 -15.84 -5.10
C LYS A 75 -14.37 -14.88 -5.18
N TYR A 76 -14.33 -14.13 -6.27
CA TYR A 76 -13.42 -13.00 -6.42
C TYR A 76 -14.24 -11.72 -6.58
N VAL A 77 -13.65 -10.63 -6.11
CA VAL A 77 -14.07 -9.27 -6.43
C VAL A 77 -12.81 -8.49 -6.79
N THR A 78 -12.87 -7.69 -7.85
CA THR A 78 -11.74 -6.86 -8.30
C THR A 78 -11.77 -5.48 -7.65
N ILE A 79 -10.64 -4.77 -7.65
CA ILE A 79 -10.57 -3.36 -7.23
C ILE A 79 -11.56 -2.52 -8.05
N LYS A 80 -11.63 -2.75 -9.36
CA LYS A 80 -12.58 -2.10 -10.26
C LYS A 80 -14.02 -2.28 -9.82
N GLU A 81 -14.43 -3.52 -9.55
CA GLU A 81 -15.80 -3.81 -9.08
C GLU A 81 -16.12 -3.09 -7.76
N LEU A 82 -15.15 -2.99 -6.84
CA LEU A 82 -15.33 -2.27 -5.58
C LEU A 82 -15.47 -0.75 -5.79
N GLN A 83 -14.77 -0.18 -6.76
CA GLN A 83 -14.87 1.23 -7.13
C GLN A 83 -16.21 1.52 -7.83
N ASP A 84 -16.56 0.73 -8.83
CA ASP A 84 -17.82 0.84 -9.59
C ASP A 84 -19.05 0.69 -8.69
N SER A 85 -18.98 -0.17 -7.67
CA SER A 85 -20.04 -0.37 -6.70
C SER A 85 -19.99 0.58 -5.49
N GLY A 86 -19.01 1.49 -5.44
CA GLY A 86 -18.91 2.57 -4.46
C GLY A 86 -18.41 2.15 -3.07
N TYR A 87 -17.87 0.95 -2.90
CA TYR A 87 -17.27 0.48 -1.64
C TYR A 87 -15.82 0.93 -1.47
N LEU A 88 -15.14 1.29 -2.57
CA LEU A 88 -13.79 1.82 -2.59
C LEU A 88 -13.79 3.15 -3.35
N GLU A 89 -12.98 4.10 -2.90
CA GLU A 89 -12.84 5.37 -3.62
C GLU A 89 -12.29 5.14 -5.03
N ASP A 90 -12.90 5.80 -6.03
CA ASP A 90 -12.43 5.82 -7.41
C ASP A 90 -11.16 6.70 -7.52
N LYS A 91 -10.06 6.09 -7.11
CA LYS A 91 -8.71 6.65 -7.12
C LYS A 91 -7.73 5.56 -7.46
N THR A 92 -6.75 5.91 -8.28
CA THR A 92 -5.61 5.02 -8.58
C THR A 92 -4.85 4.69 -7.30
N ILE A 93 -4.69 3.38 -7.05
CA ILE A 93 -3.86 2.87 -5.95
C ILE A 93 -2.42 2.77 -6.46
N LYS A 94 -1.47 3.21 -5.64
CA LYS A 94 -0.05 3.28 -6.01
C LYS A 94 0.78 2.34 -5.17
N ASP A 95 1.62 1.54 -5.81
CA ASP A 95 2.70 0.84 -5.12
C ASP A 95 3.79 1.84 -4.74
N MET A 96 3.96 2.07 -3.45
CA MET A 96 4.93 3.02 -2.92
C MET A 96 6.39 2.52 -3.02
N THR A 97 6.61 1.24 -3.32
CA THR A 97 7.93 0.59 -3.43
C THR A 97 8.45 0.61 -4.88
N ASP A 98 7.60 0.28 -5.85
CA ASP A 98 7.94 0.28 -7.28
C ASP A 98 7.50 1.56 -8.01
N LYS A 99 6.72 2.42 -7.34
CA LYS A 99 6.11 3.65 -7.90
C LYS A 99 5.18 3.42 -9.09
N GLY A 100 4.83 2.17 -9.37
CA GLY A 100 3.82 1.78 -10.33
C GLY A 100 2.41 1.93 -9.78
N ASP A 101 1.42 1.89 -10.67
CA ASP A 101 0.02 1.82 -10.29
C ASP A 101 -0.38 0.36 -10.08
N VAL A 102 -1.20 0.10 -9.06
CA VAL A 102 -1.83 -1.20 -8.84
C VAL A 102 -2.94 -1.37 -9.87
N SER A 103 -2.98 -2.53 -10.52
CA SER A 103 -4.00 -2.85 -11.51
C SER A 103 -5.39 -2.88 -10.88
N GLU A 104 -6.38 -2.24 -11.52
CA GLU A 104 -7.78 -2.33 -11.09
C GLU A 104 -8.34 -3.76 -11.22
N GLU A 105 -7.69 -4.61 -12.04
CA GLU A 105 -8.02 -6.02 -12.21
C GLU A 105 -7.48 -6.92 -11.09
N THR A 106 -6.71 -6.36 -10.13
CA THR A 106 -6.25 -7.09 -8.95
C THR A 106 -7.45 -7.63 -8.17
N LYS A 107 -7.37 -8.92 -7.82
CA LYS A 107 -8.49 -9.68 -7.25
C LYS A 107 -8.35 -9.80 -5.74
N ILE A 108 -9.48 -9.74 -5.06
CA ILE A 108 -9.61 -10.12 -3.67
C ILE A 108 -10.32 -11.47 -3.65
N CYS A 109 -9.62 -12.49 -3.18
CA CYS A 109 -10.18 -13.80 -2.94
C CYS A 109 -11.06 -13.74 -1.70
N ILE A 110 -12.31 -14.17 -1.84
CA ILE A 110 -13.24 -14.37 -0.73
C ILE A 110 -13.44 -15.88 -0.59
N SER A 111 -13.14 -16.41 0.59
CA SER A 111 -13.31 -17.81 0.95
C SER A 111 -14.09 -17.94 2.26
N TYR A 112 -14.58 -19.14 2.58
CA TYR A 112 -15.29 -19.42 3.83
C TYR A 112 -14.59 -20.56 4.55
N LYS A 113 -13.98 -20.25 5.70
CA LYS A 113 -13.16 -21.17 6.49
C LYS A 113 -13.50 -21.00 7.97
N ASP A 114 -13.60 -22.10 8.72
CA ASP A 114 -13.85 -22.08 10.16
C ASP A 114 -15.05 -21.21 10.59
N TYR A 115 -16.15 -21.28 9.82
CA TYR A 115 -17.38 -20.50 10.01
C TYR A 115 -17.22 -18.98 9.85
N GLN A 116 -16.19 -18.53 9.13
CA GLN A 116 -15.92 -17.11 8.88
C GLN A 116 -15.53 -16.87 7.42
N TYR A 117 -15.94 -15.71 6.89
CA TYR A 117 -15.43 -15.25 5.60
C TYR A 117 -13.99 -14.75 5.75
N VAL A 118 -13.11 -15.25 4.89
CA VAL A 118 -11.71 -14.85 4.78
C VAL A 118 -11.54 -14.07 3.48
N TYR A 119 -10.78 -12.98 3.55
CA TYR A 119 -10.54 -12.06 2.44
C TYR A 119 -9.03 -11.93 2.24
N GLU A 120 -8.54 -12.35 1.09
CA GLU A 120 -7.12 -12.36 0.75
C GLU A 120 -6.87 -11.49 -0.47
N TYR A 121 -6.06 -10.45 -0.29
CA TYR A 121 -5.68 -9.54 -1.37
C TYR A 121 -4.67 -10.21 -2.31
N ASP A 122 -4.93 -10.15 -3.61
CA ASP A 122 -4.16 -10.81 -4.66
C ASP A 122 -3.93 -12.31 -4.39
N GLY A 123 -4.84 -12.92 -3.62
CA GLY A 123 -4.77 -14.32 -3.25
C GLY A 123 -5.39 -15.21 -4.31
N GLU A 124 -4.83 -16.41 -4.48
CA GLU A 124 -5.50 -17.49 -5.18
C GLU A 124 -6.45 -18.19 -4.20
N CYS A 125 -7.77 -17.98 -4.37
CA CYS A 125 -8.72 -18.99 -3.91
C CYS A 125 -8.39 -20.29 -4.66
#